data_AF-A0A7J3B9M9-F1
#
_entry.id   AF-A0A7J3B9M9-F1
#
_cell.length_a   1.000
_cell.length_b   1.000
_cell.length_c   1.000
_cell.angle_alpha   90.00
_cell.angle_beta   90.00
_cell.angle_gamma   90.00
#
_symmetry.space_group_name_H-M   'P 1'
#
loop_
_entity.id
_entity.type
_entity.pdbx_description
1 polymer ?
#
loop_
_entity_poly.entity_id
_entity_poly.type
_entity_poly.pdbx_seq_one_letter_code
_entity_poly.pdbx_strand_id
1 'polypeptide(L)'
;MATRREIIVLIVLILLIAGLVKLIELFKTNIVGADASKFVLEDLRSKYPKAEIEIMSITEKTNNAGEKYFEIKAKVTEDAFTPCPKRMHIYYNYPVQNFVPQPTEYITKNCTVCTEGTCTIAFPEEAIIASHTLPGTEEVDRFIKEKTTYPTVFEENNAWHVIWDSPSSTYYYIVLIEKDGKISAVEKMMKT
;
A
#
# COMPACT_ATOMS: atom_id res chain seq x y z
N MET A 1 64.90 3.46 6.12
CA MET A 1 64.05 3.52 7.32
C MET A 1 63.03 4.60 7.09
N ALA A 2 61.75 4.25 6.95
CA ALA A 2 60.71 5.26 6.89
C ALA A 2 60.69 6.02 8.22
N THR A 3 60.78 7.35 8.17
CA THR A 3 60.77 8.14 9.40
C THR A 3 59.39 8.04 10.05
N ARG A 4 59.30 8.14 11.39
CA ARG A 4 58.05 8.01 12.15
C ARG A 4 56.91 8.92 11.62
N ARG A 5 57.27 10.04 10.98
CA ARG A 5 56.36 10.96 10.27
C ARG A 5 55.77 10.36 9.00
N GLU A 6 56.55 9.68 8.17
CA GLU A 6 56.07 9.04 6.94
C GLU A 6 55.05 7.95 7.26
N ILE A 7 55.28 7.17 8.33
CA ILE A 7 54.34 6.14 8.78
C ILE A 7 52.99 6.76 9.21
N ILE A 8 53.01 7.88 9.94
CA ILE A 8 51.79 8.57 10.37
C ILE A 8 51.01 9.11 9.17
N VAL A 9 51.68 9.75 8.21
CA VAL A 9 51.04 10.27 6.99
C VAL A 9 50.39 9.14 6.20
N LEU A 10 51.07 7.99 6.09
CA LEU A 10 50.57 6.83 5.36
C LEU A 10 49.34 6.21 6.06
N ILE A 11 49.33 6.14 7.39
CA ILE A 11 48.16 5.68 8.17
C ILE A 11 46.97 6.63 7.99
N VAL A 12 47.20 7.94 8.08
CA VAL A 12 46.13 8.95 7.88
C VAL A 12 45.55 8.86 6.47
N LEU A 13 46.40 8.66 5.45
CA LEU A 13 45.96 8.49 4.07
C LEU A 13 45.10 7.24 3.90
N ILE A 14 45.50 6.11 4.49
CA ILE A 14 44.71 4.86 4.45
C ILE A 14 43.34 5.05 5.12
N LEU A 15 43.29 5.73 6.27
CA LEU A 15 42.03 6.02 6.96
C LEU A 15 41.13 6.94 6.13
N LEU A 16 41.70 7.94 5.45
CA LEU A 16 40.97 8.81 4.53
C LEU A 16 40.37 8.04 3.35
N ILE A 17 41.15 7.15 2.74
CA ILE A 17 40.70 6.30 1.63
C ILE A 17 39.60 5.35 2.12
N ALA A 18 39.76 4.69 3.26
CA ALA A 18 38.76 3.80 3.83
C ALA A 18 37.45 4.55 4.14
N GLY A 19 37.55 5.77 4.68
CA GLY A 19 36.40 6.66 4.92
C GLY A 19 35.68 7.03 3.62
N LEU A 20 36.42 7.40 2.58
CA LEU A 20 35.85 7.73 1.26
C LEU A 20 35.16 6.53 0.60
N VAL A 21 35.75 5.33 0.69
CA VAL A 21 35.13 4.10 0.16
C VAL A 21 33.81 3.81 0.87
N LYS A 22 33.77 3.92 2.20
CA LYS A 22 32.54 3.73 2.98
C LYS A 22 31.46 4.77 2.64
N LEU A 23 31.86 6.02 2.41
CA LEU A 23 30.96 7.08 1.99
C LEU A 23 30.34 6.78 0.61
N ILE A 24 31.13 6.30 -0.35
CA ILE A 24 30.66 5.92 -1.70
C ILE A 24 29.69 4.73 -1.63
N GLU A 25 29.96 3.72 -0.79
CA GLU A 25 29.05 2.58 -0.57
C GLU A 25 27.66 3.04 -0.08
N LEU A 26 27.62 3.99 0.86
CA LEU A 26 26.37 4.55 1.40
C LEU A 26 25.58 5.36 0.34
N PHE A 27 26.25 6.09 -0.54
CA PHE A 27 25.56 6.81 -1.61
C PHE A 27 25.02 5.87 -2.69
N LYS A 28 25.74 4.79 -3.02
CA LYS A 28 25.28 3.81 -4.02
C LYS A 28 23.99 3.10 -3.61
N THR A 29 23.84 2.69 -2.36
CA THR A 29 22.62 2.00 -1.89
C THR A 29 21.38 2.90 -1.97
N ASN A 30 21.51 4.18 -1.59
CA ASN A 30 20.42 5.15 -1.68
C ASN A 30 19.98 5.43 -3.13
N ILE A 31 20.92 5.51 -4.07
CA ILE A 31 20.62 5.72 -5.49
C ILE A 31 19.92 4.50 -6.08
N VAL A 32 20.40 3.29 -5.79
CA VAL A 32 19.80 2.04 -6.32
C VAL A 32 18.36 1.84 -5.79
N GLY A 33 18.08 2.19 -4.52
CA GLY A 33 16.72 2.11 -3.96
C GLY A 33 15.73 3.09 -4.61
N ALA A 34 16.17 4.33 -4.88
CA ALA A 34 15.36 5.34 -5.56
C ALA A 34 15.06 4.95 -7.02
N ASP A 35 16.07 4.44 -7.73
CA ASP A 35 15.90 3.95 -9.10
C ASP A 35 14.95 2.74 -9.14
N ALA A 36 15.07 1.82 -8.18
CA ALA A 36 14.21 0.63 -8.12
C ALA A 36 12.72 0.98 -7.96
N SER A 37 12.42 1.98 -7.13
CA SER A 37 11.04 2.46 -6.93
C SER A 37 10.46 3.10 -8.18
N LYS A 38 11.28 3.87 -8.90
CA LYS A 38 10.87 4.49 -10.17
C LYS A 38 10.54 3.43 -11.21
N PHE A 39 11.39 2.42 -11.38
CA PHE A 39 11.15 1.33 -12.33
C PHE A 39 9.87 0.54 -12.00
N VAL A 40 9.68 0.18 -10.72
CA VAL A 40 8.46 -0.51 -10.28
C VAL A 40 7.22 0.34 -10.54
N LEU A 41 7.27 1.63 -10.24
CA LEU A 41 6.16 2.54 -10.47
C LEU A 41 5.83 2.71 -11.96
N GLU A 42 6.84 2.78 -12.84
CA GLU A 42 6.66 2.85 -14.29
C GLU A 42 6.02 1.56 -14.85
N ASP A 43 6.51 0.39 -14.43
CA ASP A 43 5.93 -0.91 -14.81
C ASP A 43 4.47 -1.04 -14.35
N LEU A 44 4.20 -0.68 -13.09
CA LEU A 44 2.85 -0.72 -12.51
C LEU A 44 1.90 0.26 -13.21
N ARG A 45 2.34 1.49 -13.52
CA ARG A 45 1.53 2.45 -14.27
C ARG A 45 1.24 1.99 -15.68
N SER A 46 2.17 1.28 -16.31
CA SER A 46 1.95 0.69 -17.64
C SER A 46 0.93 -0.45 -17.58
N LYS A 47 0.96 -1.28 -16.53
CA LYS A 47 0.05 -2.43 -16.36
C LYS A 47 -1.34 -2.02 -15.86
N TYR A 48 -1.41 -1.01 -15.00
CA TYR A 48 -2.62 -0.56 -14.32
C TYR A 48 -2.81 0.96 -14.50
N PRO A 49 -3.10 1.44 -15.73
CA PRO A 49 -3.12 2.87 -16.06
C PRO A 49 -4.20 3.68 -15.34
N LYS A 50 -5.20 3.01 -14.76
CA LYS A 50 -6.32 3.63 -14.04
C LYS A 50 -6.28 3.40 -12.53
N ALA A 51 -5.30 2.65 -12.04
CA ALA A 51 -5.21 2.33 -10.63
C ALA A 51 -4.47 3.42 -9.84
N GLU A 52 -4.85 3.58 -8.58
CA GLU A 52 -4.03 4.26 -7.59
C GLU A 52 -2.88 3.32 -7.19
N ILE A 53 -1.64 3.80 -7.29
CA ILE A 53 -0.44 3.02 -7.02
C ILE A 53 0.37 3.71 -5.92
N GLU A 54 0.73 2.96 -4.89
CA GLU A 54 1.55 3.44 -3.77
C GLU A 54 2.63 2.41 -3.44
N ILE A 55 3.88 2.84 -3.30
CA ILE A 55 4.96 1.98 -2.79
C ILE A 55 4.83 1.92 -1.27
N MET A 56 4.50 0.76 -0.73
CA MET A 56 4.29 0.56 0.70
C MET A 56 5.60 0.36 1.46
N SER A 57 6.53 -0.41 0.90
CA SER A 57 7.82 -0.67 1.54
C SER A 57 8.89 -1.06 0.52
N ILE A 58 10.14 -0.78 0.90
CA ILE A 58 11.35 -1.16 0.18
C ILE A 58 12.31 -1.74 1.22
N THR A 59 12.59 -3.03 1.14
CA THR A 59 13.41 -3.75 2.13
C THR A 59 14.64 -4.33 1.45
N GLU A 60 15.84 -3.96 1.90
CA GLU A 60 17.08 -4.62 1.45
C GLU A 60 17.14 -6.05 2.03
N LYS A 61 17.36 -7.02 1.15
CA LYS A 61 17.52 -8.44 1.44
C LYS A 61 18.77 -8.97 0.77
N THR A 62 19.22 -10.14 1.20
CA THR A 62 20.37 -10.85 0.62
C THR A 62 19.94 -12.26 0.24
N ASN A 63 20.28 -12.72 -0.96
CA ASN A 63 19.94 -14.08 -1.41
C ASN A 63 20.94 -15.11 -0.86
N ASN A 64 20.70 -16.39 -1.14
CA ASN A 64 21.59 -17.47 -0.70
C ASN A 64 23.00 -17.39 -1.32
N ALA A 65 23.18 -16.62 -2.40
CA ALA A 65 24.47 -16.37 -3.05
C ALA A 65 25.21 -15.14 -2.48
N GLY A 66 24.64 -14.46 -1.48
CA GLY A 66 25.22 -13.24 -0.89
C GLY A 66 24.95 -11.96 -1.68
N GLU A 67 24.15 -12.02 -2.74
CA GLU A 67 23.79 -10.86 -3.56
C GLU A 67 22.67 -10.05 -2.90
N LYS A 68 22.86 -8.74 -2.84
CA LYS A 68 21.87 -7.80 -2.31
C LYS A 68 20.76 -7.53 -3.32
N TYR A 69 19.52 -7.51 -2.84
CA TYR A 69 18.35 -7.10 -3.61
C TYR A 69 17.38 -6.31 -2.73
N PHE A 70 16.46 -5.59 -3.35
CA PHE A 70 15.36 -4.89 -2.72
C PHE A 70 14.08 -5.68 -2.99
N GLU A 71 13.36 -6.01 -1.92
CA GLU A 71 11.97 -6.42 -1.99
C GLU A 71 11.10 -5.16 -1.90
N ILE A 72 10.36 -4.87 -2.96
CA ILE A 72 9.48 -3.71 -3.07
C ILE A 72 8.05 -4.21 -3.00
N LYS A 73 7.29 -3.75 -1.99
CA LYS A 73 5.86 -4.01 -1.86
C LYS A 73 5.09 -2.79 -2.35
N ALA A 74 4.23 -2.99 -3.34
CA ALA A 74 3.37 -1.96 -3.88
C ALA A 74 1.89 -2.30 -3.66
N LYS A 75 1.11 -1.27 -3.32
CA LYS A 75 -0.35 -1.26 -3.28
C LYS A 75 -0.86 -0.82 -4.65
N VAL A 76 -1.78 -1.59 -5.21
CA VAL A 76 -2.51 -1.21 -6.43
C VAL A 76 -3.99 -1.29 -6.11
N THR A 77 -4.68 -0.16 -6.22
CA THR A 77 -6.12 -0.05 -6.00
C THR A 77 -6.81 0.38 -7.29
N GLU A 78 -7.62 -0.51 -7.87
CA GLU A 78 -8.51 -0.20 -8.98
C GLU A 78 -9.87 0.24 -8.43
N ASP A 79 -10.49 1.22 -9.10
CA ASP A 79 -11.84 1.68 -8.80
C ASP A 79 -12.04 2.13 -7.34
N ALA A 80 -11.04 2.83 -6.77
CA ALA A 80 -10.96 3.22 -5.35
C ALA A 80 -12.20 3.96 -4.81
N PHE A 81 -12.90 4.70 -5.66
CA PHE A 81 -14.08 5.50 -5.31
C PHE A 81 -15.41 4.84 -5.74
N THR A 82 -15.43 3.53 -5.92
CA THR A 82 -16.63 2.78 -6.30
C THR A 82 -17.11 1.88 -5.15
N PRO A 83 -18.33 1.31 -5.24
CA PRO A 83 -18.79 0.28 -4.31
C PRO A 83 -17.85 -0.89 -4.12
N CYS A 84 -17.14 -1.30 -5.17
CA CYS A 84 -16.38 -2.55 -5.17
C CYS A 84 -14.91 -2.31 -5.53
N PRO A 85 -14.15 -1.55 -4.72
CA PRO A 85 -12.75 -1.28 -5.00
C PRO A 85 -11.95 -2.58 -4.95
N LYS A 86 -10.99 -2.72 -5.86
CA LYS A 86 -10.14 -3.90 -5.96
C LYS A 86 -8.73 -3.53 -5.54
N ARG A 87 -8.30 -4.05 -4.40
CA ARG A 87 -6.98 -3.84 -3.82
C ARG A 87 -6.13 -5.10 -3.98
N MET A 88 -4.91 -4.91 -4.46
CA MET A 88 -3.91 -5.96 -4.51
C MET A 88 -2.55 -5.47 -4.05
N HIS A 89 -1.78 -6.39 -3.47
CA HIS A 89 -0.36 -6.18 -3.15
C HIS A 89 0.48 -6.91 -4.18
N ILE A 90 1.43 -6.18 -4.77
CA ILE A 90 2.37 -6.71 -5.76
C ILE A 90 3.78 -6.57 -5.19
N TYR A 91 4.56 -7.64 -5.29
CA TYR A 91 5.90 -7.70 -4.78
C TYR A 91 6.90 -7.83 -5.94
N TYR A 92 7.96 -7.03 -5.87
CA TYR A 92 9.07 -7.05 -6.83
C TYR A 92 10.38 -7.32 -6.10
N ASN A 93 11.23 -8.13 -6.71
CA ASN A 93 12.62 -8.30 -6.29
C ASN A 93 13.56 -7.66 -7.32
N TYR A 94 14.28 -6.61 -6.92
CA TYR A 94 15.19 -5.87 -7.80
C TYR A 94 16.61 -5.80 -7.23
N PRO A 95 17.69 -5.97 -8.01
CA PRO A 95 17.74 -6.27 -9.44
C PRO A 95 17.76 -7.78 -9.76
N VAL A 96 17.99 -8.63 -8.74
CA VAL A 96 18.46 -10.02 -8.90
C VAL A 96 17.47 -10.93 -9.65
N GLN A 97 16.19 -10.59 -9.73
CA GLN A 97 15.17 -11.40 -10.41
C GLN A 97 14.57 -10.74 -11.66
N ASN A 98 15.26 -9.79 -12.32
CA ASN A 98 14.76 -9.13 -13.55
C ASN A 98 13.32 -8.59 -13.43
N PHE A 99 12.92 -8.10 -12.25
CA PHE A 99 11.56 -7.60 -11.99
C PHE A 99 10.44 -8.64 -12.17
N VAL A 100 10.68 -9.94 -11.96
CA VAL A 100 9.59 -10.92 -11.99
C VAL A 100 8.62 -10.61 -10.83
N PRO A 101 7.35 -10.26 -11.11
CA PRO A 101 6.38 -10.02 -10.06
C PRO A 101 6.07 -11.36 -9.37
N GLN A 102 6.06 -11.35 -8.05
CA GLN A 102 5.52 -12.47 -7.28
C GLN A 102 4.01 -12.59 -7.55
N PRO A 103 3.38 -13.75 -7.26
CA PRO A 103 1.94 -13.91 -7.36
C PRO A 103 1.22 -12.77 -6.64
N THR A 104 0.29 -12.14 -7.34
CA THR A 104 -0.49 -11.02 -6.81
C THR A 104 -1.31 -11.48 -5.61
N GLU A 105 -1.11 -10.80 -4.49
CA GLU A 105 -1.94 -11.00 -3.29
C GLU A 105 -3.17 -10.11 -3.40
N TYR A 106 -4.34 -10.72 -3.58
CA TYR A 106 -5.60 -9.99 -3.64
C TYR A 106 -6.11 -9.77 -2.22
N ILE A 107 -6.30 -8.49 -1.87
CA ILE A 107 -6.91 -8.11 -0.60
C ILE A 107 -8.42 -8.02 -0.77
N THR A 108 -8.87 -7.30 -1.81
CA THR A 108 -10.29 -7.25 -2.18
C THR A 108 -10.47 -7.63 -3.65
N LYS A 109 -11.49 -8.45 -3.92
CA LYS A 109 -11.88 -8.87 -5.27
C LYS A 109 -13.35 -9.23 -5.29
N ASN A 110 -14.02 -9.03 -6.43
CA ASN A 110 -15.42 -9.42 -6.67
C ASN A 110 -16.43 -8.87 -5.65
N CYS A 111 -16.13 -7.73 -5.00
CA CYS A 111 -17.01 -7.11 -4.00
C CYS A 111 -17.34 -8.04 -2.82
N THR A 112 -16.40 -8.89 -2.41
CA THR A 112 -16.57 -9.79 -1.27
C THR A 112 -15.54 -9.52 -0.20
N VAL A 113 -15.98 -9.53 1.05
CA VAL A 113 -15.13 -9.48 2.26
C VAL A 113 -15.63 -10.52 3.25
N CYS A 114 -14.73 -11.00 4.11
CA CYS A 114 -15.08 -11.91 5.20
C CYS A 114 -15.79 -13.20 4.77
N THR A 115 -15.34 -13.79 3.65
CA THR A 115 -15.93 -15.01 3.09
C THR A 115 -15.55 -16.27 3.85
N GLU A 116 -14.38 -16.28 4.52
CA GLU A 116 -13.85 -17.45 5.22
C GLU A 116 -13.15 -17.05 6.53
N GLY A 117 -13.34 -17.82 7.60
CA GLY A 117 -12.63 -17.64 8.87
C GLY A 117 -13.08 -16.44 9.72
N THR A 118 -12.18 -15.94 10.56
CA THR A 118 -12.41 -14.74 11.38
C THR A 118 -12.35 -13.51 10.49
N CYS A 119 -13.46 -12.76 10.44
CA CYS A 119 -13.54 -11.50 9.70
C CYS A 119 -12.62 -10.46 10.36
N THR A 120 -11.77 -9.81 9.57
CA THR A 120 -10.95 -8.68 10.02
C THR A 120 -10.87 -7.65 8.91
N ILE A 121 -11.35 -6.45 9.17
CA ILE A 121 -11.35 -5.33 8.22
C ILE A 121 -10.11 -4.49 8.49
N ALA A 122 -9.03 -4.80 7.77
CA ALA A 122 -7.72 -4.18 7.96
C ALA A 122 -7.52 -2.96 7.05
N PHE A 123 -8.21 -2.90 5.91
CA PHE A 123 -8.01 -1.89 4.88
C PHE A 123 -9.27 -1.08 4.55
N PRO A 124 -9.13 0.18 4.11
CA PRO A 124 -10.27 1.02 3.76
C PRO A 124 -11.12 0.43 2.63
N GLU A 125 -10.51 -0.26 1.67
CA GLU A 125 -11.24 -0.94 0.58
C GLU A 125 -12.13 -2.08 1.10
N GLU A 126 -11.70 -2.80 2.14
CA GLU A 126 -12.52 -3.82 2.78
C GLU A 126 -13.69 -3.19 3.53
N ALA A 127 -13.46 -2.04 4.19
CA ALA A 127 -14.51 -1.30 4.89
C ALA A 127 -15.58 -0.78 3.92
N ILE A 128 -15.17 -0.26 2.76
CA ILE A 128 -16.11 0.16 1.70
C ILE A 128 -17.01 -1.01 1.28
N ILE A 129 -16.43 -2.19 1.05
CA ILE A 129 -17.23 -3.37 0.67
C ILE A 129 -18.14 -3.78 1.83
N ALA A 130 -17.58 -3.94 3.03
CA ALA A 130 -18.31 -4.34 4.23
C ALA A 130 -19.51 -3.44 4.52
N SER A 131 -19.38 -2.14 4.28
CA SER A 131 -20.42 -1.13 4.57
C SER A 131 -21.72 -1.30 3.77
N HIS A 132 -21.72 -2.13 2.73
CA HIS A 132 -22.92 -2.39 1.94
C HIS A 132 -23.16 -3.88 1.65
N THR A 133 -22.22 -4.78 1.96
CA THR A 133 -22.40 -6.22 1.73
C THR A 133 -22.67 -7.04 2.99
N LEU A 134 -22.36 -6.52 4.18
CA LEU A 134 -22.55 -7.26 5.43
C LEU A 134 -24.00 -7.14 5.96
N PRO A 135 -24.46 -8.09 6.78
CA PRO A 135 -25.80 -8.02 7.36
C PRO A 135 -26.06 -6.72 8.11
N GLY A 136 -27.25 -6.13 7.91
CA GLY A 136 -27.63 -4.86 8.53
C GLY A 136 -27.34 -3.62 7.68
N THR A 137 -26.77 -3.77 6.48
CA THR A 137 -26.50 -2.66 5.55
C THR A 137 -27.42 -2.65 4.32
N GLU A 138 -28.59 -3.29 4.39
CA GLU A 138 -29.48 -3.50 3.24
C GLU A 138 -30.01 -2.17 2.65
N GLU A 139 -30.20 -1.15 3.49
CA GLU A 139 -30.59 0.18 3.02
C GLU A 139 -29.48 0.89 2.25
N VAL A 140 -28.23 0.69 2.67
CA VAL A 140 -27.05 1.27 2.02
C VAL A 140 -26.84 0.61 0.66
N ASP A 141 -26.93 -0.71 0.60
CA ASP A 141 -26.90 -1.46 -0.67
C ASP A 141 -27.96 -0.97 -1.65
N ARG A 142 -29.20 -0.80 -1.17
CA ARG A 142 -30.29 -0.26 -2.00
C ARG A 142 -29.97 1.15 -2.50
N PHE A 143 -29.48 2.02 -1.61
CA PHE A 143 -29.10 3.38 -1.97
C PHE A 143 -28.02 3.41 -3.06
N ILE A 144 -27.00 2.55 -2.94
CA ILE A 144 -25.92 2.41 -3.94
C ILE A 144 -26.45 1.89 -5.28
N LYS A 145 -27.42 0.96 -5.27
CA LYS A 145 -28.03 0.43 -6.49
C LYS A 145 -28.93 1.45 -7.20
N GLU A 146 -29.62 2.30 -6.44
CA GLU A 146 -30.56 3.29 -6.97
C GLU A 146 -29.88 4.59 -7.40
N LYS A 147 -28.71 4.92 -6.84
CA LYS A 147 -28.06 6.22 -7.00
C LYS A 147 -26.58 6.04 -7.35
N THR A 148 -26.05 6.94 -8.18
CA THR A 148 -24.59 7.07 -8.32
C THR A 148 -24.02 7.61 -7.02
N THR A 149 -23.25 6.78 -6.32
CA THR A 149 -22.71 7.06 -5.00
C THR A 149 -21.19 6.95 -5.00
N TYR A 150 -20.57 7.70 -4.09
CA TYR A 150 -19.12 7.72 -3.90
C TYR A 150 -18.82 7.51 -2.41
N PRO A 151 -18.03 6.49 -2.03
CA PRO A 151 -17.65 6.29 -0.66
C PRO A 151 -16.55 7.26 -0.25
N THR A 152 -16.62 7.74 0.98
CA THR A 152 -15.50 8.34 1.70
C THR A 152 -15.25 7.50 2.95
N VAL A 153 -13.99 7.09 3.18
CA VAL A 153 -13.63 6.20 4.28
C VAL A 153 -12.52 6.80 5.12
N PHE A 154 -12.68 6.72 6.44
CA PHE A 154 -11.64 7.08 7.40
C PHE A 154 -11.72 6.17 8.63
N GLU A 155 -10.60 6.07 9.33
CA GLU A 155 -10.48 5.28 10.55
C GLU A 155 -10.56 6.21 11.77
N GLU A 156 -11.42 5.88 12.73
CA GLU A 156 -11.55 6.60 13.98
C GLU A 156 -11.87 5.61 15.11
N ASN A 157 -11.25 5.77 16.28
CA ASN A 157 -11.51 4.96 17.48
C ASN A 157 -11.47 3.43 17.25
N ASN A 158 -10.54 2.94 16.43
CA ASN A 158 -10.41 1.53 16.05
C ASN A 158 -11.68 0.97 15.35
N ALA A 159 -12.36 1.82 14.59
CA ALA A 159 -13.47 1.48 13.73
C ALA A 159 -13.34 2.22 12.40
N TRP A 160 -14.00 1.71 11.37
CA TRP A 160 -14.10 2.35 10.07
C TRP A 160 -15.41 3.12 9.95
N HIS A 161 -15.30 4.36 9.52
CA HIS A 161 -16.43 5.20 9.15
C HIS A 161 -16.50 5.28 7.63
N VAL A 162 -17.58 4.79 7.06
CA VAL A 162 -17.82 4.83 5.61
C VAL A 162 -19.02 5.71 5.32
N ILE A 163 -18.79 6.81 4.63
CA ILE A 163 -19.81 7.75 4.21
C ILE A 163 -20.16 7.48 2.75
N TRP A 164 -21.42 7.17 2.48
CA TRP A 164 -21.97 7.01 1.14
C TRP A 164 -22.72 8.25 0.74
N ASP A 165 -22.13 9.06 -0.15
CA ASP A 165 -22.77 10.26 -0.67
C ASP A 165 -23.17 10.11 -2.15
N SER A 166 -24.30 10.71 -2.53
CA SER A 166 -24.71 10.87 -3.92
C SER A 166 -24.98 12.34 -4.24
N PRO A 167 -24.40 12.90 -5.32
CA PRO A 167 -24.72 14.25 -5.78
C PRO A 167 -26.21 14.48 -6.09
N SER A 168 -26.93 13.39 -6.40
CA SER A 168 -28.35 13.40 -6.76
C SER A 168 -29.31 13.19 -5.59
N SER A 169 -28.79 13.02 -4.36
CA SER A 169 -29.57 12.74 -3.15
C SER A 169 -29.55 13.92 -2.18
N THR A 170 -30.65 14.13 -1.46
CA THR A 170 -30.75 15.11 -0.35
C THR A 170 -30.28 14.54 0.99
N TYR A 171 -29.77 13.30 0.99
CA TYR A 171 -29.25 12.61 2.16
C TYR A 171 -28.05 11.73 1.78
N TYR A 172 -27.30 11.33 2.80
CA TYR A 172 -26.19 10.38 2.70
C TYR A 172 -26.29 9.36 3.83
N TYR A 173 -25.55 8.26 3.72
CA TYR A 173 -25.44 7.25 4.78
C TYR A 173 -24.06 7.29 5.43
N ILE A 174 -23.99 7.06 6.73
CA ILE A 174 -22.76 6.80 7.48
C ILE A 174 -22.87 5.38 8.03
N VAL A 175 -21.84 4.57 7.80
CA VAL A 175 -21.76 3.19 8.30
C VAL A 175 -20.54 3.08 9.19
N LEU A 176 -20.76 2.63 10.43
CA LEU A 176 -19.70 2.37 11.40
C LEU A 176 -19.43 0.87 11.46
N ILE A 177 -18.17 0.49 11.25
CA ILE A 177 -17.75 -0.91 11.15
C ILE A 177 -16.59 -1.15 12.12
N GLU A 178 -16.77 -2.08 13.06
CA GLU A 178 -15.70 -2.54 13.94
C GLU A 178 -14.63 -3.33 13.14
N LYS A 179 -13.40 -3.42 13.66
CA LYS A 179 -12.31 -4.15 12.98
C LYS A 179 -12.58 -5.64 12.79
N ASP A 180 -13.49 -6.24 13.56
CA ASP A 180 -13.94 -7.63 13.39
C ASP A 180 -15.04 -7.79 12.34
N GLY A 181 -15.41 -6.69 11.65
CA GLY A 181 -16.43 -6.64 10.61
C GLY A 181 -17.85 -6.53 11.12
N LYS A 182 -18.08 -6.36 12.42
CA LYS A 182 -19.42 -6.08 12.92
C LYS A 182 -19.86 -4.68 12.53
N ILE A 183 -21.09 -4.56 12.01
CA ILE A 183 -21.74 -3.27 11.76
C ILE A 183 -22.29 -2.73 13.08
N SER A 184 -21.71 -1.65 13.58
CA SER A 184 -22.11 -1.05 14.86
C SER A 184 -23.26 -0.06 14.68
N ALA A 185 -23.28 0.68 13.57
CA ALA A 185 -24.32 1.66 13.28
C ALA A 185 -24.46 1.91 11.76
N VAL A 186 -25.69 2.22 11.34
CA VAL A 186 -26.01 2.74 10.01
C VAL A 186 -26.92 3.95 10.20
N GLU A 187 -26.44 5.13 9.83
CA GLU A 187 -27.13 6.39 10.05
C GLU A 187 -27.44 7.08 8.73
N LYS A 188 -28.69 7.53 8.57
CA LYS A 188 -29.12 8.33 7.43
C LYS A 188 -29.15 9.80 7.81
N MET A 189 -28.37 10.61 7.11
CA MET A 189 -28.19 12.03 7.42
C MET A 189 -28.69 12.91 6.27
N MET A 190 -29.49 13.92 6.58
CA MET A 190 -29.94 14.90 5.59
C MET A 190 -28.80 15.87 5.25
N LYS A 191 -28.68 16.23 3.97
CA LYS A 191 -27.78 17.30 3.54
C LYS A 191 -28.33 18.65 3.98
N THR A 192 -27.43 19.52 4.41
CA THR A 192 -27.74 20.92 4.73
C THR A 192 -27.51 21.81 3.52
#